data_AF-A0A437Q7K4-F1
#
_entry.id   AF-A0A437Q7K4-F1
#
_cell.length_a   1.000
_cell.length_b   1.000
_cell.length_c   1.000
_cell.angle_alpha   90.00
_cell.angle_beta   90.00
_cell.angle_gamma   90.00
#
_symmetry.space_group_name_H-M   'P 1'
#
loop_
_entity.id
_entity.type
_entity.pdbx_description
1 polymer ?
#
loop_
_entity_poly.entity_id
_entity_poly.type
_entity_poly.pdbx_seq_one_letter_code
_entity_poly.pdbx_strand_id
1 'polypeptide(L)' 'MNEDRKLADATLVCTCNDLYICDIVEAIDTGEVDYREILALHGLQPRCGECRPHVEALVSEH' A
#
# COMPACT_ATOMS: atom_id res chain seq x y z
N MET A 1 7.85 -1.71 -10.20
CA MET A 1 7.24 -2.70 -9.27
C MET A 1 7.66 -4.08 -9.76
N ASN A 2 7.81 -5.08 -8.88
CA ASN A 2 8.15 -6.45 -9.32
C ASN A 2 6.85 -7.20 -9.67
N GLU A 3 6.59 -7.39 -10.96
CA GLU A 3 5.34 -7.98 -11.46
C GLU A 3 5.20 -9.46 -11.08
N ASP A 4 6.28 -10.24 -11.09
CA ASP A 4 6.24 -11.66 -10.72
C ASP A 4 5.78 -11.84 -9.27
N ARG A 5 6.27 -10.98 -8.36
CA ARG A 5 5.83 -10.99 -6.95
C ARG A 5 4.36 -10.59 -6.82
N LYS A 6 3.91 -9.62 -7.60
CA LYS A 6 2.53 -9.12 -7.63
C LYS A 6 1.55 -10.20 -8.11
N LEU A 7 1.96 -10.99 -9.11
CA LEU A 7 1.17 -12.11 -9.64
C LEU A 7 1.13 -13.30 -8.68
N ALA A 8 2.22 -13.54 -7.93
CA ALA A 8 2.30 -14.62 -6.95
C ALA A 8 1.45 -14.37 -5.70
N ASP A 9 1.24 -13.11 -5.32
CA ASP A 9 0.45 -12.73 -4.15
C ASP A 9 -0.48 -11.55 -4.46
N ALA A 10 -1.78 -11.85 -4.60
CA ALA A 10 -2.81 -10.87 -4.89
C ALA A 10 -3.02 -9.83 -3.76
N THR A 11 -2.55 -10.12 -2.54
CA THR A 11 -2.67 -9.21 -1.39
C THR A 11 -1.51 -8.22 -1.30
N LEU A 12 -0.43 -8.43 -2.06
CA LEU A 12 0.74 -7.57 -2.05
C LEU A 12 0.49 -6.29 -2.87
N VAL A 13 0.54 -5.12 -2.22
CA VAL A 13 0.29 -3.82 -2.86
C VAL A 13 1.58 -3.15 -3.32
N CYS A 14 2.60 -3.07 -2.45
CA CYS A 14 3.91 -2.50 -2.80
C CYS A 14 5.02 -3.54 -2.66
N THR A 15 5.61 -3.94 -3.79
CA THR A 15 6.71 -4.92 -3.79
C THR A 15 8.05 -4.34 -3.37
N CYS A 16 8.18 -3.02 -3.20
CA CYS A 16 9.43 -2.39 -2.76
C CYS A 16 9.57 -2.34 -1.24
N ASN A 17 8.42 -2.24 -0.55
CA ASN A 17 8.34 -2.06 0.90
C ASN A 17 7.59 -3.20 1.58
N ASP A 18 7.13 -4.19 0.81
CA ASP A 18 6.28 -5.28 1.29
C ASP A 18 5.05 -4.78 2.05
N LEU A 19 4.31 -3.87 1.41
CA LEU A 19 3.04 -3.33 1.92
C LEU A 19 1.88 -4.14 1.32
N TYR A 20 1.00 -4.67 2.17
CA TYR A 20 -0.13 -5.52 1.81
C TYR A 20 -1.47 -4.80 1.99
N ILE A 21 -2.56 -5.38 1.47
CA ILE A 21 -3.92 -4.85 1.63
C ILE A 21 -4.26 -4.68 3.11
N CYS A 22 -3.93 -5.65 3.96
CA CYS A 22 -4.24 -5.59 5.40
C CYS A 22 -3.59 -4.38 6.09
N ASP A 23 -2.35 -4.06 5.72
CA ASP A 23 -1.63 -2.91 6.29
C ASP A 23 -2.33 -1.59 5.92
N ILE A 24 -2.84 -1.51 4.68
CA ILE A 24 -3.57 -0.34 4.20
C ILE A 24 -4.94 -0.22 4.88
N VAL A 25 -5.66 -1.33 5.05
CA VAL A 25 -6.94 -1.35 5.77
C VAL A 25 -6.74 -0.94 7.23
N GLU A 26 -5.70 -1.44 7.90
CA GLU A 26 -5.34 -1.00 9.24
C GLU A 26 -5.09 0.51 9.30
N ALA A 27 -4.37 1.06 8.33
CA ALA A 27 -4.12 2.50 8.26
C ALA A 27 -5.43 3.30 8.08
N ILE A 28 -6.33 2.85 7.20
CA ILE A 28 -7.65 3.45 6.99
C ILE A 28 -8.48 3.40 8.29
N ASP A 29 -8.46 2.28 9.00
CA ASP A 29 -9.16 2.11 10.28
C ASP A 29 -8.62 3.06 11.37
N THR A 30 -7.35 3.46 11.28
CA THR A 30 -6.75 4.50 12.15
C THR A 30 -7.04 5.93 11.69
N GLY A 31 -7.67 6.11 10.53
CA GLY A 31 -8.05 7.41 9.95
C GLY A 31 -7.08 7.95 8.89
N GLU A 32 -6.05 7.18 8.51
CA GLU A 32 -5.06 7.58 7.52
C GLU A 32 -5.59 7.33 6.10
N VAL A 33 -5.63 8.38 5.28
CA VAL A 33 -6.16 8.32 3.89
C VAL A 33 -5.15 8.80 2.85
N ASP A 34 -4.08 9.49 3.28
CA ASP A 34 -3.01 9.91 2.37
C ASP A 34 -2.00 8.79 2.17
N TYR A 35 -1.57 8.61 0.91
CA TYR A 35 -0.58 7.61 0.54
C TYR A 35 0.70 7.66 1.38
N ARG A 36 1.23 8.86 1.67
CA ARG A 36 2.47 9.00 2.45
C ARG A 36 2.24 8.73 3.91
N GLU A 37 1.10 9.14 4.46
CA GLU A 37 0.75 8.91 5.87
C GLU A 37 0.53 7.42 6.13
N ILE A 38 -0.16 6.72 5.23
CA ILE A 38 -0.31 5.25 5.26
C ILE A 38 1.07 4.57 5.29
N LEU A 39 2.01 4.97 4.41
CA LEU A 39 3.36 4.40 4.44
C LEU A 39 4.11 4.74 5.75
N ALA A 40 3.97 5.96 6.23
CA ALA A 40 4.66 6.43 7.43
C ALA A 40 4.18 5.71 8.69
N LEU A 41 2.89 5.39 8.80
CA LEU A 41 2.32 4.60 9.90
C LEU A 41 3.05 3.25 10.06
N HIS A 42 3.41 2.63 8.93
CA HIS A 42 4.13 1.36 8.87
C HIS A 42 5.67 1.51 8.90
N GLY A 43 6.18 2.72 9.15
CA GLY A 43 7.62 3.00 9.16
C GLY A 43 8.29 2.94 7.78
N LEU A 44 7.50 3.05 6.71
CA LEU A 44 7.95 2.94 5.33
C LEU A 44 8.14 4.32 4.69
N GLN A 45 8.96 4.37 3.64
CA GLN A 45 9.12 5.56 2.80
C GLN A 45 8.84 5.20 1.34
N PRO A 46 8.29 6.14 0.53
CA PRO A 46 8.10 5.90 -0.90
C PRO A 46 9.41 5.49 -1.59
N ARG A 47 9.36 4.41 -2.37
CA ARG A 47 10.47 3.93 -3.21
C ARG A 47 10.21 4.31 -4.67
N CYS A 48 9.78 3.36 -5.51
CA CYS A 48 9.45 3.65 -6.92
C CYS A 48 8.15 4.44 -7.10
N GLY A 49 7.24 4.39 -6.12
CA GLY A 49 5.95 5.11 -6.16
C GLY A 49 4.86 4.46 -7.00
N GLU A 50 5.14 3.37 -7.72
CA GLU A 50 4.19 2.71 -8.62
C GLU A 50 2.99 2.06 -7.90
N CYS A 51 3.08 1.80 -6.59
CA CYS A 51 1.95 1.28 -5.81
C CYS A 51 0.88 2.34 -5.49
N ARG A 52 1.20 3.64 -5.65
CA ARG A 52 0.32 4.74 -5.27
C ARG A 52 -1.11 4.63 -5.81
N PRO A 53 -1.36 4.42 -7.12
CA PRO A 53 -2.73 4.29 -7.62
C PRO A 53 -3.50 3.12 -7.02
N HIS A 54 -2.82 2.04 -6.62
CA HIS A 54 -3.45 0.91 -5.95
C HIS A 54 -3.86 1.23 -4.51
N VAL A 55 -3.01 1.98 -3.78
CA VAL A 55 -3.34 2.47 -2.43
C VAL A 55 -4.52 3.43 -2.50
N GLU A 56 -4.49 4.41 -3.41
CA GLU A 56 -5.57 5.40 -3.58
C GLU A 56 -6.90 4.74 -3.98
N ALA A 57 -6.87 3.68 -4.78
CA ALA A 57 -8.07 2.89 -5.10
C ALA A 57 -8.65 2.20 -3.85
N LEU A 58 -7.81 1.54 -3.04
CA LEU A 58 -8.26 0.87 -1.81
C LEU A 58 -8.86 1.84 -0.79
N VAL A 59 -8.27 3.03 -0.65
CA VAL A 59 -8.81 4.11 0.19
C VAL A 59 -10.15 4.62 -0.33
N SER A 60 -10.36 4.66 -1.65
CA SER A 60 -11.62 5.13 -2.23
C SER A 60 -12.75 4.08 -2.14
N GLU A 61 -12.41 2.81 -1.95
CA GLU A 61 -13.34 1.69 -1.83
C GLU A 61 -13.78 1.38 -0.39
N HIS A 62 -13.15 2.03 0.61
CA HIS A 62 -13.52 1.96 2.03
C HIS A 62 -14.28 3.20 2.47
#